data_AF-K1SCS2-F1
#
_entry.id   AF-K1SCS2-F1
#
_cell.length_a   1.000
_cell.length_b   1.000
_cell.length_c   1.000
_cell.angle_alpha   90.00
_cell.angle_beta   90.00
_cell.angle_gamma   90.00
#
_symmetry.space_group_name_H-M   'P 1'
#
loop_
_entity.id
_entity.type
_entity.pdbx_description
1 polymer ?
#
loop_
_entity_poly.entity_id
_entity_poly.type
_entity_poly.pdbx_seq_one_letter_code
_entity_poly.pdbx_strand_id
1 'polypeptide(L)'
;MVISDNEIHILEEPIMSDKVFQAIAELIAERNDSNPAEVTRDTRFQDVGIDSLDTVEMLMNLEDKIGVEVELSQKVETVGELVDYVVSHAE
;
A
#
# COMPACT_ATOMS: atom_id res chain seq x y z
N MET A 1 3.45 40.32 -23.39
CA MET A 1 4.62 39.61 -23.94
C MET A 1 5.11 38.69 -22.83
N VAL A 2 4.87 37.39 -23.04
CA VAL A 2 5.25 36.19 -22.29
C VAL A 2 5.70 36.42 -20.84
N ILE A 3 4.79 36.21 -19.87
CA ILE A 3 5.21 35.75 -18.54
C ILE A 3 5.35 34.24 -18.72
N SER A 4 6.60 33.81 -18.90
CA SER A 4 6.95 32.41 -19.16
C SER A 4 6.49 31.52 -18.04
N ASP A 5 6.01 30.34 -18.43
CA ASP A 5 5.20 29.43 -17.66
C ASP A 5 5.76 29.07 -16.29
N ASN A 6 4.81 29.03 -15.37
CA ASN A 6 4.87 28.50 -14.04
C ASN A 6 5.20 26.99 -14.10
N GLU A 7 6.48 26.61 -14.18
CA GLU A 7 6.92 25.26 -13.82
C GLU A 7 7.27 25.22 -12.34
N ILE A 8 6.25 25.35 -11.50
CA ILE A 8 6.33 24.76 -10.17
C ILE A 8 6.10 23.26 -10.41
N HIS A 9 7.18 22.49 -10.48
CA HIS A 9 7.11 21.05 -10.23
C HIS A 9 6.71 20.87 -8.76
N ILE A 10 5.42 20.99 -8.47
CA ILE A 10 4.84 20.51 -7.22
C ILE A 10 4.90 19.00 -7.39
N LEU A 11 5.92 18.36 -6.81
CA LEU A 11 5.82 16.95 -6.47
C LEU A 11 4.69 16.90 -5.45
N GLU A 12 3.46 16.69 -5.91
CA GLU A 12 2.34 16.39 -5.03
C GLU A 12 2.77 15.14 -4.26
N GLU A 13 3.03 15.31 -2.95
CA GLU A 13 3.25 14.20 -2.04
C GLU A 13 2.17 13.16 -2.32
N PRO A 14 2.53 11.90 -2.64
CA PRO A 14 1.52 10.91 -2.97
C PRO A 14 0.56 10.81 -1.78
N ILE A 15 -0.74 10.82 -2.12
CA ILE A 15 -1.82 10.67 -1.14
C ILE A 15 -1.49 9.43 -0.30
N MET A 16 -1.69 9.48 1.02
CA MET A 16 -1.31 8.38 1.94
C MET A 16 -1.76 7.00 1.43
N SER A 17 -2.96 6.91 0.86
CA SER A 17 -3.48 5.68 0.21
C SER A 17 -2.58 5.15 -0.90
N ASP A 18 -1.99 6.00 -1.73
CA ASP A 18 -1.11 5.59 -2.83
C ASP A 18 0.23 5.08 -2.28
N LYS A 19 0.78 5.74 -1.25
CA LYS A 19 1.99 5.27 -0.56
C LYS A 19 1.77 3.89 0.08
N VAL A 20 0.65 3.72 0.79
CA VAL A 20 0.27 2.45 1.42
C VAL A 20 0.07 1.36 0.38
N PHE A 21 -0.66 1.65 -0.71
CA PHE A 21 -0.88 0.70 -1.79
C PHE A 21 0.43 0.27 -2.46
N GLN A 22 1.31 1.22 -2.79
CA GLN A 22 2.61 0.91 -3.40
C GLN A 22 3.46 0.03 -2.49
N ALA A 23 3.54 0.36 -1.20
CA ALA A 23 4.29 -0.44 -0.24
C ALA A 23 3.74 -1.87 -0.12
N ILE A 24 2.41 -2.04 -0.05
CA ILE A 24 1.78 -3.37 -0.02
C ILE A 24 2.05 -4.14 -1.32
N ALA A 25 1.90 -3.49 -2.48
CA ALA A 25 2.14 -4.10 -3.78
C ALA A 25 3.59 -4.58 -3.93
N GLU A 26 4.56 -3.78 -3.47
CA GLU A 26 5.97 -4.16 -3.41
C GLU A 26 6.20 -5.38 -2.51
N LEU A 27 5.64 -5.40 -1.30
CA LEU A 27 5.80 -6.52 -0.36
C LEU A 27 5.23 -7.83 -0.93
N ILE A 28 4.06 -7.76 -1.58
CA ILE A 28 3.46 -8.92 -2.26
C ILE A 28 4.34 -9.39 -3.43
N ALA A 29 4.82 -8.43 -4.23
CA ALA A 29 5.65 -8.72 -5.39
C ALA A 29 6.98 -9.37 -5.02
N GLU A 30 7.65 -8.85 -3.99
CA GLU A 30 8.90 -9.40 -3.44
C GLU A 30 8.72 -10.82 -2.93
N ARG A 31 7.64 -11.10 -2.18
CA ARG A 31 7.34 -12.44 -1.67
C ARG A 31 7.11 -13.46 -2.79
N ASN A 32 6.44 -13.04 -3.85
CA ASN A 32 5.99 -13.92 -4.92
C ASN A 32 6.91 -13.94 -6.15
N ASP A 33 8.04 -13.23 -6.11
CA ASP A 33 8.94 -13.02 -7.25
C ASP A 33 8.20 -12.57 -8.51
N SER A 34 7.32 -11.58 -8.33
CA SER A 34 6.41 -11.05 -9.36
C SER A 34 6.55 -9.54 -9.53
N ASN A 35 5.82 -8.95 -10.48
CA ASN A 35 5.86 -7.51 -10.72
C ASN A 35 4.80 -6.79 -9.87
N PRO A 36 5.16 -5.74 -9.08
CA PRO A 36 4.17 -4.97 -8.31
C PRO A 36 3.07 -4.34 -9.17
N ALA A 37 3.32 -4.11 -10.46
CA ALA A 37 2.31 -3.64 -11.40
C ALA A 37 1.18 -4.66 -11.69
N GLU A 38 1.38 -5.94 -11.34
CA GLU A 38 0.35 -6.98 -11.44
C GLU A 38 -0.57 -7.01 -10.22
N VAL A 39 -0.18 -6.32 -9.14
CA VAL A 39 -1.01 -6.17 -7.95
C VAL A 39 -2.00 -5.02 -8.16
N THR A 40 -3.27 -5.28 -7.90
CA THR A 40 -4.35 -4.32 -8.00
C THR A 40 -5.09 -4.22 -6.66
N ARG A 41 -5.93 -3.20 -6.49
CA ARG A 41 -6.78 -3.10 -5.29
C ARG A 41 -7.74 -4.28 -5.13
N ASP A 42 -8.14 -4.90 -6.24
CA ASP A 42 -9.04 -6.05 -6.25
C ASP A 42 -8.32 -7.39 -6.02
N THR A 43 -6.98 -7.39 -6.01
CA THR A 43 -6.18 -8.60 -5.76
C THR A 43 -6.52 -9.14 -4.38
N ARG A 44 -6.97 -10.40 -4.32
CA ARG A 44 -7.25 -11.09 -3.06
C ARG A 44 -5.97 -11.70 -2.53
N PHE A 45 -5.73 -11.58 -1.23
CA PHE A 45 -4.56 -12.16 -0.58
C PHE A 45 -4.46 -13.69 -0.81
N GLN A 46 -5.60 -14.38 -0.79
CA GLN A 46 -5.65 -15.82 -1.04
C GLN A 46 -5.20 -16.22 -2.46
N ASP A 47 -5.47 -15.38 -3.47
CA ASP A 47 -5.11 -15.68 -4.86
C ASP A 47 -3.60 -15.58 -5.09
N VAL A 48 -2.93 -14.79 -4.26
CA VAL A 48 -1.47 -14.60 -4.25
C VAL A 48 -0.78 -15.40 -3.14
N GLY A 49 -1.48 -16.36 -2.54
CA GLY A 49 -0.95 -17.29 -1.55
C GLY A 49 -0.59 -16.65 -0.21
N ILE A 50 -1.23 -15.54 0.16
CA ILE A 50 -1.08 -14.85 1.44
C ILE A 50 -2.23 -15.31 2.35
N ASP A 51 -1.88 -15.88 3.49
CA ASP A 51 -2.81 -16.25 4.53
C ASP A 51 -2.91 -15.17 5.64
N SER A 52 -3.67 -15.46 6.69
CA SER A 52 -3.87 -14.51 7.81
C SER A 52 -2.59 -14.23 8.60
N LEU A 53 -1.65 -15.19 8.68
CA LEU A 53 -0.38 -14.98 9.38
C LEU A 53 0.55 -14.12 8.52
N ASP A 54 0.64 -14.43 7.22
CA ASP A 54 1.38 -13.61 6.26
C ASP A 54 0.88 -12.15 6.24
N THR A 55 -0.42 -11.94 6.41
CA THR A 55 -1.02 -10.60 6.46
C THR A 55 -0.51 -9.79 7.66
N VAL A 56 -0.32 -10.45 8.83
CA VAL A 56 0.22 -9.80 10.03
C VAL A 56 1.70 -9.44 9.84
N GLU A 57 2.50 -10.34 9.25
CA GLU A 57 3.91 -10.05 8.94
C GLU A 57 4.05 -8.92 7.91
N MET A 58 3.17 -8.90 6.90
CA MET A 58 3.13 -7.83 5.91
C MET A 58 2.78 -6.48 6.54
N LEU A 59 1.85 -6.47 7.50
CA LEU A 59 1.46 -5.26 8.22
C LEU A 59 2.64 -4.71 9.03
N MET A 60 3.36 -5.56 9.77
CA MET A 60 4.56 -5.13 10.51
C MET A 60 5.64 -4.54 9.59
N ASN A 61 5.90 -5.18 8.44
CA ASN A 61 6.85 -4.65 7.46
C ASN A 61 6.37 -3.32 6.86
N LEU A 62 5.06 -3.17 6.63
CA LEU A 62 4.46 -1.95 6.13
C LEU A 62 4.63 -0.81 7.15
N GLU A 63 4.26 -1.05 8.41
CA GLU A 63 4.42 -0.13 9.55
C GLU A 63 5.85 0.40 9.64
N ASP A 64 6.84 -0.49 9.60
CA ASP A 64 8.27 -0.14 9.59
C ASP A 64 8.66 0.70 8.34
N LYS A 65 8.08 0.41 7.17
CA LYS A 65 8.42 1.07 5.90
C LYS A 65 7.88 2.49 5.81
N ILE A 66 6.65 2.72 6.27
CA ILE A 66 5.95 4.01 6.12
C ILE A 66 5.84 4.79 7.43
N GLY A 67 6.27 4.21 8.55
CA GLY A 67 6.31 4.85 9.86
C GLY A 67 4.93 5.10 10.45
N VAL A 68 4.03 4.13 10.34
CA VAL A 68 2.69 4.15 10.94
C VAL A 68 2.52 2.97 11.89
N GLU A 69 1.59 3.07 12.84
CA GLU A 69 1.12 1.93 13.65
C GLU A 69 -0.36 1.65 13.34
N VAL A 70 -0.70 0.37 13.11
CA VAL A 70 -2.06 -0.09 12.78
C VAL A 70 -2.30 -1.49 13.38
N GLU A 71 -3.29 -1.61 14.26
CA GLU A 71 -3.72 -2.92 14.75
C GLU A 71 -4.81 -3.53 13.84
N LEU A 72 -4.60 -4.73 13.32
CA LEU A 72 -5.59 -5.43 12.49
C LEU A 72 -6.70 -6.07 13.36
N SER A 73 -7.83 -5.37 13.51
CA SER A 73 -8.97 -5.81 14.34
C SER A 73 -10.02 -6.64 13.58
N GLN A 74 -9.94 -6.65 12.25
CA GLN A 74 -10.87 -7.36 11.37
C GLN A 74 -10.12 -8.07 10.25
N LYS A 75 -10.75 -9.11 9.68
CA LYS A 75 -10.20 -9.78 8.51
C LYS A 75 -10.33 -8.88 7.29
N VAL A 76 -9.23 -8.72 6.56
CA VAL A 76 -9.19 -8.14 5.22
C VAL A 76 -9.00 -9.25 4.19
N GLU A 77 -9.61 -9.14 3.02
CA GLU A 77 -9.52 -10.14 1.96
C GLU A 77 -8.78 -9.63 0.71
N THR A 78 -8.84 -8.33 0.47
CA THR A 78 -8.22 -7.68 -0.70
C THR A 78 -7.18 -6.65 -0.31
N VAL A 79 -6.26 -6.37 -1.24
CA VAL A 79 -5.27 -5.29 -1.09
C VAL A 79 -5.95 -3.94 -0.86
N GLY A 80 -7.03 -3.64 -1.57
CA GLY A 80 -7.78 -2.40 -1.41
C GLY A 80 -8.36 -2.23 -0.01
N GLU A 81 -8.94 -3.29 0.56
CA GLU A 81 -9.45 -3.28 1.94
C GLU A 81 -8.34 -3.03 2.96
N LEU A 82 -7.16 -3.64 2.79
CA LEU A 82 -6.03 -3.39 3.68
C LEU A 82 -5.53 -1.95 3.57
N VAL A 83 -5.45 -1.41 2.34
CA VAL A 83 -5.08 -0.01 2.13
C VAL A 83 -6.04 0.92 2.84
N ASP A 84 -7.34 0.73 2.65
CA ASP A 84 -8.37 1.58 3.25
C ASP A 84 -8.39 1.44 4.78
N TYR A 85 -8.16 0.23 5.28
CA TYR A 85 -8.04 -0.03 6.72
C TYR A 85 -6.86 0.73 7.32
N VAL A 86 -5.67 0.60 6.73
CA VAL A 86 -4.45 1.28 7.20
C VAL A 86 -4.63 2.79 7.14
N VAL A 87 -5.13 3.34 6.03
CA VAL A 87 -5.32 4.79 5.89
C VAL A 87 -6.31 5.36 6.91
N SER A 88 -7.31 4.58 7.32
CA SER A 88 -8.33 5.02 8.28
C SER A 88 -7.95 4.82 9.75
N HIS A 89 -6.94 3.98 10.04
CA HIS A 89 -6.53 3.61 11.40
C HIS A 89 -5.06 3.90 11.71
N ALA A 90 -4.28 4.40 10.75
CA ALA A 90 -2.88 4.78 10.98
C ALA A 90 -2.80 6.00 11.91
N GLU A 91 -1.97 5.87 12.96
CA GLU A 91 -1.64 6.91 13.93
C GLU A 91 -0.27 7.57 13.69
#